data_AF-A0A151ZSM9-F1
#
_entry.id   AF-A0A151ZSM9-F1
#
_cell.length_a   1.000
_cell.length_b   1.000
_cell.length_c   1.000
_cell.angle_alpha   90.00
_cell.angle_beta   90.00
_cell.angle_gamma   90.00
#
_symmetry.space_group_name_H-M   'P 1'
#
loop_
_entity.id
_entity.type
_entity.pdbx_description
1 polymer ?
#
loop_
_entity_poly.entity_id
_entity_poly.type
_entity_poly.pdbx_seq_one_letter_code
_entity_poly.pdbx_strand_id
1 'polypeptide(L)'
;MILNRLRGVNELFRLMITSNTVKTLIQKSLKLMTIHLYSRMVHGIALKYLKGCHKLIFDGSFLIQDRDYFYLDDIDILEFRYKYSQSLNFDEKICKEHLELVNCAGINGSGFKNINKKTLKKLFLSNTLDNCYFKDLIGISTIKVLVDRSNIGEHLNVAHNIQCSSLKSYHFKFFKSVRKLISTQYSKHGDDCIKNLYENLYDQSSLKHLSIRNFDISDESMSYFKHLKTLNIDDNSRVTDQGIKNLQNITKISLSNCVNIHDESMQYLSNCHTVNVYYLPLTVVGYTHLSNVQNLIVGGSNFPNNTPLFHLFTNLQQLDIRNCVVHKNDVFYLKYLNRIKCNNTLPHNDQMYLLTNGVDIVDFRPRFFSHYV
;
A
#
# COMPACT_ATOMS: atom_id res chain seq x y z
N MET A 1 -23.70 17.88 10.18
CA MET A 1 -22.96 19.13 9.92
C MET A 1 -22.61 19.92 11.19
N ILE A 2 -23.51 20.05 12.17
CA ILE A 2 -23.26 20.81 13.42
C ILE A 2 -22.20 20.15 14.33
N LEU A 3 -22.06 18.82 14.30
CA LEU A 3 -21.19 18.07 15.22
C LEU A 3 -19.70 18.01 14.81
N ASN A 4 -19.35 18.42 13.58
CA ASN A 4 -17.95 18.51 13.13
C ASN A 4 -17.20 19.73 13.72
N ARG A 5 -17.88 20.58 14.50
CA ARG A 5 -17.32 21.80 15.11
C ARG A 5 -17.11 21.72 16.64
N LEU A 6 -17.38 20.56 17.27
CA LEU A 6 -17.11 20.38 18.70
C LEU A 6 -15.58 20.34 18.93
N ARG A 7 -15.07 21.20 19.82
CA ARG A 7 -13.63 21.40 20.06
C ARG A 7 -12.99 20.26 20.86
N GLY A 8 -13.72 19.18 21.13
CA GLY A 8 -13.16 17.92 21.63
C GLY A 8 -14.25 16.93 22.03
N VAL A 9 -13.90 15.64 22.09
CA VAL A 9 -14.81 14.56 22.50
C VAL A 9 -15.44 14.81 23.88
N ASN A 10 -14.78 15.58 24.75
CA ASN A 10 -15.33 16.00 26.03
C ASN A 10 -16.61 16.86 25.91
N GLU A 11 -16.71 17.72 24.89
CA GLU A 11 -17.94 18.51 24.64
C GLU A 11 -19.08 17.61 24.15
N LEU A 12 -18.76 16.62 23.32
CA LEU A 12 -19.71 15.59 22.89
C LEU A 12 -20.29 14.84 24.10
N PHE A 13 -19.43 14.41 25.03
CA PHE A 13 -19.89 13.75 26.27
C PHE A 13 -20.74 14.66 27.14
N ARG A 14 -20.34 15.94 27.33
CA ARG A 14 -21.13 16.91 28.09
C ARG A 14 -22.52 17.07 27.50
N LEU A 15 -22.63 17.26 26.18
CA LEU A 15 -23.92 17.38 25.49
C LEU A 15 -24.80 16.14 25.67
N MET A 16 -24.23 14.94 25.57
CA MET A 16 -24.98 13.70 25.76
C MET A 16 -25.51 13.51 27.19
N ILE A 17 -24.95 14.19 28.19
CA ILE A 17 -25.43 14.15 29.58
C ILE A 17 -26.55 15.18 29.82
N THR A 18 -26.62 16.26 29.02
CA THR A 18 -27.61 17.34 29.22
C THR A 18 -29.06 16.94 28.96
N SER A 19 -29.31 15.98 28.06
CA SER A 19 -30.67 15.56 27.70
C SER A 19 -30.68 14.21 26.98
N ASN A 20 -31.67 13.36 27.31
CA ASN A 20 -31.91 12.09 26.61
C ASN A 20 -32.18 12.30 25.11
N THR A 21 -32.89 13.37 24.73
CA THR A 21 -33.18 13.69 23.33
C THR A 21 -31.91 14.03 22.57
N VAL A 22 -31.04 14.85 23.16
CA VAL A 22 -29.72 15.22 22.59
C VAL A 22 -28.83 13.98 22.47
N LYS A 23 -28.82 13.12 23.49
CA LYS A 23 -28.10 11.84 23.46
C LYS A 23 -28.54 10.96 22.30
N THR A 24 -29.85 10.74 22.12
CA THR A 24 -30.36 9.89 21.02
C THR A 24 -30.02 10.47 19.64
N LEU A 25 -30.08 11.80 19.48
CA LEU A 25 -29.72 12.47 18.22
C LEU A 25 -28.22 12.32 17.90
N ILE A 26 -27.36 12.51 18.91
CA ILE A 26 -25.92 12.31 18.77
C ILE A 26 -25.63 10.84 18.42
N GLN A 27 -26.25 9.88 19.12
CA GLN A 27 -26.07 8.45 18.86
C GLN A 27 -26.45 8.04 17.43
N LYS A 28 -27.53 8.59 16.87
CA LYS A 28 -27.88 8.37 15.46
C LYS A 28 -26.81 8.91 14.51
N SER A 29 -26.16 10.01 14.88
CA SER A 29 -25.12 10.66 14.08
C SER A 29 -23.76 9.96 14.21
N LEU A 30 -23.47 9.27 15.32
CA LEU A 30 -22.21 8.55 15.55
C LEU A 30 -21.91 7.53 14.44
N LYS A 31 -22.96 6.90 13.88
CA LYS A 31 -22.89 5.95 12.76
C LYS A 31 -22.25 6.51 11.49
N LEU A 32 -22.01 7.82 11.42
CA LEU A 32 -21.38 8.50 10.30
C LEU A 32 -20.12 9.27 10.72
N MET A 33 -19.76 9.23 12.01
CA MET A 33 -18.67 10.05 12.56
C MET A 33 -17.36 9.30 12.66
N THR A 34 -16.29 10.06 12.39
CA THR A 34 -14.93 9.73 12.80
C THR A 34 -14.61 10.48 14.09
N ILE A 35 -14.21 9.75 15.13
CA ILE A 35 -13.91 10.29 16.45
C ILE A 35 -12.46 10.03 16.77
N HIS A 36 -11.73 11.11 17.02
CA HIS A 36 -10.33 11.05 17.45
C HIS A 36 -10.23 11.33 18.95
N LEU A 37 -9.64 10.38 19.68
CA LEU A 37 -9.34 10.48 21.09
C LEU A 37 -7.84 10.78 21.24
N TYR A 38 -7.51 12.06 21.37
CA TYR A 38 -6.14 12.55 21.56
C TYR A 38 -5.80 12.67 23.05
N SER A 39 -4.68 12.08 23.47
CA SER A 39 -3.77 12.35 24.63
C SER A 39 -4.27 13.00 25.95
N ARG A 40 -5.56 13.23 26.17
CA ARG A 40 -6.16 13.70 27.43
C ARG A 40 -7.04 12.59 27.96
N MET A 41 -6.92 12.28 29.26
CA MET A 41 -7.67 11.21 29.93
C MET A 41 -9.18 11.31 29.64
N VAL A 42 -9.67 10.44 28.76
CA VAL A 42 -11.09 10.12 28.60
C VAL A 42 -11.38 8.97 29.55
N HIS A 43 -12.13 9.23 30.61
CA HIS A 43 -12.49 8.20 31.58
C HIS A 43 -13.21 7.02 30.87
N GLY A 44 -12.85 5.76 31.16
CA GLY A 44 -13.37 4.59 30.45
C GLY A 44 -14.90 4.51 30.37
N ILE A 45 -15.60 4.87 31.45
CA ILE A 45 -17.07 5.01 31.48
C ILE A 45 -17.63 5.90 30.35
N ALA A 46 -16.89 6.90 29.88
CA ALA A 46 -17.33 7.77 28.79
C ALA A 46 -17.36 7.04 27.43
N LEU A 47 -16.55 6.00 27.25
CA LEU A 47 -16.51 5.20 26.02
C LEU A 47 -17.85 4.50 25.73
N LYS A 48 -18.70 4.25 26.75
CA LYS A 48 -20.05 3.69 26.57
C LYS A 48 -20.95 4.54 25.68
N TYR A 49 -20.66 5.83 25.55
CA TYR A 49 -21.43 6.73 24.71
C TYR A 49 -20.97 6.74 23.24
N LEU A 50 -19.85 6.08 22.92
CA LEU A 50 -19.30 6.00 21.56
C LEU A 50 -19.67 4.69 20.84
N LYS A 51 -20.49 3.85 21.46
CA LYS A 51 -21.02 2.61 20.87
C LYS A 51 -21.72 2.91 19.53
N GLY A 52 -21.47 2.08 18.51
CA GLY A 52 -22.12 2.24 17.20
C GLY A 52 -21.48 3.29 16.29
N CYS A 53 -20.31 3.83 16.64
CA CYS A 53 -19.68 4.85 15.81
C CYS A 53 -19.02 4.24 14.56
N HIS A 54 -18.98 5.03 13.47
CA HIS A 54 -18.37 4.55 12.23
C HIS A 54 -16.86 4.33 12.40
N LYS A 55 -16.15 5.35 12.91
CA LYS A 55 -14.70 5.28 13.06
C LYS A 55 -14.25 5.84 14.40
N LEU A 56 -13.49 5.04 15.15
CA LEU A 56 -12.89 5.44 16.42
C LEU A 56 -11.37 5.30 16.34
N ILE A 57 -10.65 6.38 16.61
CA ILE A 57 -9.20 6.44 16.56
C ILE A 57 -8.70 6.83 17.96
N PHE A 58 -7.89 5.96 18.54
CA PHE A 58 -7.12 6.24 19.75
C PHE A 58 -5.71 6.70 19.33
N ASP A 59 -5.37 7.95 19.62
CA ASP A 59 -4.10 8.56 19.20
C ASP A 59 -3.36 9.15 20.42
N GLY A 60 -2.16 8.62 20.71
CA GLY A 60 -1.28 9.12 21.76
C GLY A 60 -0.79 8.07 22.76
N SER A 61 -0.33 8.50 23.93
CA SER A 61 0.27 7.66 24.99
C SER A 61 -0.73 7.25 26.06
N PHE A 62 -1.95 6.89 25.67
CA PHE A 62 -3.06 6.71 26.59
C PHE A 62 -2.95 5.37 27.33
N LEU A 63 -2.82 5.33 28.67
CA LEU A 63 -2.99 4.08 29.44
C LEU A 63 -4.49 3.83 29.64
N ILE A 64 -5.17 3.24 28.65
CA ILE A 64 -6.54 2.76 28.85
C ILE A 64 -6.38 1.47 29.65
N GLN A 65 -7.01 1.38 30.82
CA GLN A 65 -6.95 0.13 31.57
C GLN A 65 -7.77 -0.91 30.79
N ASP A 66 -7.32 -2.17 30.77
CA ASP A 66 -7.96 -3.25 29.99
C ASP A 66 -9.50 -3.32 30.14
N ARG A 67 -10.04 -2.85 31.28
CA ARG A 67 -11.48 -2.84 31.56
C ARG A 67 -12.28 -1.76 30.83
N ASP A 68 -11.66 -0.77 30.24
CA ASP A 68 -12.37 0.35 29.64
C ASP A 68 -12.86 0.02 28.21
N TYR A 69 -12.21 -0.95 27.55
CA TYR A 69 -12.61 -1.43 26.22
C TYR A 69 -13.93 -2.21 26.22
N PHE A 70 -14.35 -2.75 27.37
CA PHE A 70 -15.62 -3.46 27.55
C PHE A 70 -16.85 -2.63 27.13
N TYR A 71 -16.73 -1.30 27.11
CA TYR A 71 -17.83 -0.41 26.74
C TYR A 71 -17.98 -0.16 25.25
N LEU A 72 -17.00 -0.57 24.44
CA LEU A 72 -17.03 -0.41 22.99
C LEU A 72 -17.69 -1.62 22.33
N ASP A 73 -18.64 -1.37 21.45
CA ASP A 73 -19.32 -2.38 20.65
C ASP A 73 -19.81 -1.72 19.36
N ASP A 74 -19.96 -2.53 18.31
CA ASP A 74 -20.54 -2.09 17.04
C ASP A 74 -19.78 -0.93 16.37
N ILE A 75 -18.44 -1.01 16.31
CA ILE A 75 -17.62 0.00 15.61
C ILE A 75 -17.23 -0.55 14.24
N ASP A 76 -17.49 0.20 13.15
CA ASP A 76 -17.11 -0.26 11.81
C ASP A 76 -15.57 -0.28 11.66
N ILE A 77 -14.92 0.81 12.07
CA ILE A 77 -13.48 1.07 11.90
C ILE A 77 -12.87 1.46 13.25
N LEU A 78 -11.96 0.64 13.75
CA LEU A 78 -11.26 0.87 15.01
C LEU A 78 -9.76 0.97 14.76
N GLU A 79 -9.16 2.08 15.17
CA GLU A 79 -7.72 2.31 15.03
C GLU A 79 -7.09 2.63 16.38
N PHE A 80 -6.00 1.93 16.70
CA PHE A 80 -5.14 2.21 17.83
C PHE A 80 -3.79 2.67 17.32
N ARG A 81 -3.38 3.89 17.68
CA ARG A 81 -2.13 4.52 17.24
C ARG A 81 -1.37 5.00 18.47
N TYR A 82 -0.60 4.08 19.06
CA TYR A 82 0.18 4.40 20.25
C TYR A 82 1.57 4.94 19.87
N LYS A 83 2.12 5.80 20.73
CA LYS A 83 3.52 6.23 20.60
C LYS A 83 4.50 5.23 21.22
N TYR A 84 4.03 4.44 22.18
CA TYR A 84 4.81 3.45 22.94
C TYR A 84 4.04 2.14 23.01
N SER A 85 4.77 1.02 23.13
CA SER A 85 4.20 -0.31 23.31
C SER A 85 3.26 -0.36 24.51
N GLN A 86 2.01 -0.75 24.30
CA GLN A 86 1.04 -1.02 25.36
C GLN A 86 0.36 -2.36 25.15
N SER A 87 0.31 -3.15 26.23
CA SER A 87 -0.51 -4.36 26.32
C SER A 87 -1.97 -4.00 26.14
N LEU A 88 -2.66 -4.69 25.21
CA LEU A 88 -4.08 -4.53 24.97
C LEU A 88 -4.77 -5.87 25.17
N ASN A 89 -5.77 -5.90 26.06
CA ASN A 89 -6.69 -7.02 26.18
C ASN A 89 -8.06 -6.60 25.63
N PHE A 90 -8.46 -7.15 24.48
CA PHE A 90 -9.75 -6.84 23.85
C PHE A 90 -10.83 -7.82 24.33
N ASP A 91 -12.05 -7.30 24.57
CA ASP A 91 -13.22 -8.12 24.88
C ASP A 91 -14.31 -8.09 23.77
N GLU A 92 -15.39 -8.84 24.00
CA GLU A 92 -16.16 -9.67 23.07
C GLU A 92 -16.69 -9.09 21.75
N LYS A 93 -16.81 -7.77 21.50
CA LYS A 93 -17.56 -7.25 20.32
C LYS A 93 -17.12 -5.90 19.75
N ILE A 94 -15.84 -5.55 19.79
CA ILE A 94 -15.45 -4.15 19.54
C ILE A 94 -15.56 -3.73 18.07
N CYS A 95 -15.10 -4.55 17.10
CA CYS A 95 -14.95 -4.13 15.70
C CYS A 95 -15.68 -5.02 14.68
N LYS A 96 -16.35 -4.40 13.71
CA LYS A 96 -17.10 -5.04 12.62
C LYS A 96 -16.31 -5.17 11.32
N GLU A 97 -15.74 -4.09 10.76
CA GLU A 97 -15.22 -4.12 9.38
C GLU A 97 -13.71 -3.94 9.27
N HIS A 98 -13.11 -3.05 10.06
CA HIS A 98 -11.69 -2.69 9.95
C HIS A 98 -11.06 -2.49 11.33
N LEU A 99 -10.00 -3.24 11.60
CA LEU A 99 -9.17 -3.06 12.78
C LEU A 99 -7.75 -2.66 12.36
N GLU A 100 -7.21 -1.60 12.92
CA GLU A 100 -5.84 -1.15 12.71
C GLU A 100 -5.13 -0.95 14.05
N LEU A 101 -4.01 -1.67 14.25
CA LEU A 101 -3.22 -1.66 15.48
C LEU A 101 -1.79 -1.21 15.17
N VAL A 102 -1.48 0.03 15.54
CA VAL A 102 -0.20 0.70 15.31
C VAL A 102 0.53 0.98 16.63
N ASN A 103 1.75 0.46 16.74
CA ASN A 103 2.63 0.39 17.91
C ASN A 103 2.00 -0.22 19.19
N CYS A 104 1.10 -1.20 19.07
CA CYS A 104 0.52 -1.98 20.16
C CYS A 104 1.32 -3.28 20.42
N ALA A 105 2.03 -3.44 21.55
CA ALA A 105 2.73 -4.68 21.88
C ALA A 105 1.97 -5.47 22.95
N GLY A 106 2.11 -6.80 23.02
CA GLY A 106 1.48 -7.58 24.10
C GLY A 106 -0.03 -7.79 23.92
N ILE A 107 -0.53 -7.77 22.68
CA ILE A 107 -1.89 -8.25 22.39
C ILE A 107 -1.91 -9.76 22.60
N ASN A 108 -2.44 -10.24 23.72
CA ASN A 108 -2.53 -11.67 23.94
C ASN A 108 -3.65 -12.29 23.07
N GLY A 109 -3.59 -13.62 22.88
CA GLY A 109 -4.50 -14.38 22.01
C GLY A 109 -5.99 -14.15 22.25
N SER A 110 -6.38 -13.93 23.52
CA SER A 110 -7.77 -13.63 23.89
C SER A 110 -8.33 -12.41 23.18
N GLY A 111 -7.50 -11.42 22.83
CA GLY A 111 -7.95 -10.21 22.16
C GLY A 111 -8.48 -10.43 20.73
N PHE A 112 -8.06 -11.50 20.06
CA PHE A 112 -8.53 -11.83 18.71
C PHE A 112 -9.68 -12.84 18.68
N LYS A 113 -9.91 -13.57 19.79
CA LYS A 113 -10.92 -14.65 19.91
C LYS A 113 -12.32 -14.21 19.53
N ASN A 114 -12.66 -12.96 19.85
CA ASN A 114 -14.01 -12.45 19.76
C ASN A 114 -14.22 -11.43 18.64
N ILE A 115 -13.23 -11.21 17.77
CA ILE A 115 -13.45 -10.38 16.57
C ILE A 115 -14.53 -11.01 15.70
N ASN A 116 -15.43 -10.20 15.15
CA ASN A 116 -16.46 -10.69 14.25
C ASN A 116 -15.86 -11.20 12.93
N LYS A 117 -15.62 -12.52 12.89
CA LYS A 117 -14.98 -13.24 11.78
C LYS A 117 -15.76 -13.19 10.47
N LYS A 118 -17.06 -12.88 10.51
CA LYS A 118 -17.92 -12.80 9.32
C LYS A 118 -17.89 -11.42 8.65
N THR A 119 -17.67 -10.37 9.43
CA THR A 119 -17.77 -8.99 8.93
C THR A 119 -16.41 -8.31 8.78
N LEU A 120 -15.37 -8.77 9.46
CA LEU A 120 -14.06 -8.14 9.41
C LEU A 120 -13.51 -8.25 7.99
N LYS A 121 -13.36 -7.11 7.31
CA LYS A 121 -12.84 -7.02 5.94
C LYS A 121 -11.34 -6.69 5.94
N LYS A 122 -10.83 -5.99 6.97
CA LYS A 122 -9.46 -5.47 7.02
C LYS A 122 -8.86 -5.55 8.44
N LEU A 123 -7.60 -5.99 8.56
CA LEU A 123 -6.85 -6.11 9.82
C LEU A 123 -5.39 -5.61 9.73
N PHE A 124 -5.12 -4.33 9.99
CA PHE A 124 -3.76 -3.80 9.99
C PHE A 124 -3.06 -3.99 11.33
N LEU A 125 -1.82 -4.45 11.27
CA LEU A 125 -0.95 -4.68 12.42
C LEU A 125 0.40 -4.05 12.05
N SER A 126 1.07 -3.31 12.93
CA SER A 126 2.42 -2.78 12.63
C SER A 126 3.42 -3.03 13.76
N ASN A 127 3.17 -4.06 14.57
CA ASN A 127 3.84 -4.27 15.85
C ASN A 127 4.62 -5.57 15.82
N THR A 128 5.66 -5.65 16.66
CA THR A 128 6.18 -6.95 17.06
C THR A 128 5.11 -7.61 17.93
N LEU A 129 4.35 -8.49 17.31
CA LEU A 129 3.32 -9.30 17.97
C LEU A 129 4.00 -10.49 18.63
N ASP A 130 4.73 -10.23 19.71
CA ASP A 130 5.34 -11.29 20.51
C ASP A 130 4.23 -12.07 21.23
N ASN A 131 4.24 -13.41 21.12
CA ASN A 131 3.29 -14.32 21.77
C ASN A 131 1.80 -14.10 21.43
N CYS A 132 1.49 -13.42 20.32
CA CYS A 132 0.12 -13.24 19.87
C CYS A 132 -0.39 -14.56 19.28
N TYR A 133 -1.38 -15.18 19.92
CA TYR A 133 -1.97 -16.42 19.42
C TYR A 133 -2.90 -16.13 18.24
N PHE A 134 -2.34 -16.00 17.04
CA PHE A 134 -3.10 -15.90 15.80
C PHE A 134 -4.02 -17.11 15.54
N LYS A 135 -3.92 -18.20 16.33
CA LYS A 135 -4.87 -19.33 16.36
C LYS A 135 -6.33 -18.86 16.45
N ASP A 136 -6.56 -17.73 17.11
CA ASP A 136 -7.90 -17.20 17.32
C ASP A 136 -8.48 -16.50 16.08
N LEU A 137 -7.64 -16.18 15.08
CA LEU A 137 -8.07 -15.75 13.73
C LEU A 137 -8.46 -16.93 12.81
N ILE A 138 -8.32 -18.19 13.24
CA ILE A 138 -8.78 -19.35 12.46
C ILE A 138 -10.28 -19.20 12.17
N GLY A 139 -10.64 -19.28 10.89
CA GLY A 139 -12.03 -19.18 10.41
C GLY A 139 -12.49 -17.79 9.94
N ILE A 140 -11.61 -16.78 9.88
CA ILE A 140 -11.95 -15.48 9.26
C ILE A 140 -11.88 -15.63 7.73
N SER A 141 -13.02 -15.69 7.05
CA SER A 141 -13.08 -15.85 5.59
C SER A 141 -12.72 -14.58 4.80
N THR A 142 -12.61 -13.43 5.47
CA THR A 142 -12.50 -12.10 4.83
C THR A 142 -11.31 -11.27 5.31
N ILE A 143 -10.10 -11.81 5.35
CA ILE A 143 -8.91 -10.98 5.69
C ILE A 143 -8.38 -10.26 4.44
N LYS A 144 -8.50 -8.93 4.39
CA LYS A 144 -7.79 -8.06 3.43
C LYS A 144 -6.76 -7.15 4.09
N VAL A 145 -5.90 -7.67 4.94
CA VAL A 145 -4.69 -6.93 5.32
C VAL A 145 -3.59 -7.92 5.66
N LEU A 146 -2.37 -7.47 5.40
CA LEU A 146 -1.25 -7.85 6.22
C LEU A 146 -0.27 -6.65 6.25
N VAL A 147 0.34 -6.37 7.39
CA VAL A 147 1.69 -5.81 7.57
C VAL A 147 2.10 -6.50 8.86
N ASP A 148 3.20 -7.23 8.89
CA ASP A 148 3.68 -7.79 10.15
C ASP A 148 5.20 -7.89 10.14
N ARG A 149 5.78 -7.77 11.34
CA ARG A 149 7.15 -8.12 11.69
C ARG A 149 7.25 -9.49 12.40
N SER A 150 6.14 -10.21 12.59
CA SER A 150 6.06 -11.49 13.33
C SER A 150 5.61 -12.71 12.48
N ASN A 151 5.68 -13.90 13.07
CA ASN A 151 5.60 -15.23 12.42
C ASN A 151 4.15 -15.69 12.16
N ILE A 152 3.56 -15.19 11.08
CA ILE A 152 2.12 -15.30 10.69
C ILE A 152 1.72 -16.55 9.89
N GLY A 153 2.64 -17.47 9.64
CA GLY A 153 2.55 -18.51 8.59
C GLY A 153 1.17 -19.12 8.33
N GLU A 154 0.69 -20.01 9.20
CA GLU A 154 -0.52 -20.80 8.95
C GLU A 154 -1.80 -19.95 8.76
N HIS A 155 -1.79 -18.72 9.25
CA HIS A 155 -2.94 -17.81 9.24
C HIS A 155 -3.13 -17.09 7.90
N LEU A 156 -2.19 -17.25 6.98
CA LEU A 156 -2.23 -16.65 5.64
C LEU A 156 -3.11 -17.42 4.65
N ASN A 157 -3.57 -18.61 5.02
CA ASN A 157 -4.37 -19.49 4.15
C ASN A 157 -5.69 -18.86 3.67
N VAL A 158 -6.34 -18.05 4.51
CA VAL A 158 -7.64 -17.44 4.24
C VAL A 158 -7.56 -16.00 3.72
N ALA A 159 -6.36 -15.41 3.65
CA ALA A 159 -6.19 -14.01 3.28
C ALA A 159 -6.14 -13.85 1.75
N HIS A 160 -6.92 -12.89 1.24
CA HIS A 160 -6.96 -12.60 -0.20
C HIS A 160 -6.00 -11.48 -0.60
N ASN A 161 -5.78 -10.50 0.28
CA ASN A 161 -4.89 -9.37 0.02
C ASN A 161 -3.89 -9.24 1.16
N ILE A 162 -2.62 -9.37 0.83
CA ILE A 162 -1.51 -9.54 1.77
C ILE A 162 -0.43 -8.53 1.40
N GLN A 163 0.03 -7.76 2.39
CA GLN A 163 1.23 -6.94 2.30
C GLN A 163 2.14 -7.30 3.49
N CYS A 164 3.46 -7.40 3.36
CA CYS A 164 4.26 -7.89 4.50
C CYS A 164 5.71 -7.46 4.42
N SER A 165 6.25 -7.01 5.54
CA SER A 165 7.64 -6.65 5.69
C SER A 165 8.50 -7.77 6.27
N SER A 166 7.99 -8.97 6.53
CA SER A 166 8.76 -10.04 7.20
C SER A 166 8.45 -11.45 6.68
N LEU A 167 8.09 -11.58 5.41
CA LEU A 167 7.94 -12.89 4.77
C LEU A 167 9.29 -13.60 4.67
N LYS A 168 9.41 -14.73 5.34
CA LYS A 168 10.40 -15.79 5.08
C LYS A 168 9.91 -16.79 4.02
N SER A 169 10.83 -17.51 3.38
CA SER A 169 10.53 -18.47 2.29
C SER A 169 9.48 -19.52 2.69
N TYR A 170 9.54 -20.03 3.93
CA TYR A 170 8.60 -21.04 4.41
C TYR A 170 7.16 -20.55 4.56
N HIS A 171 6.91 -19.24 4.57
CA HIS A 171 5.53 -18.73 4.64
C HIS A 171 4.76 -18.98 3.35
N PHE A 172 5.45 -19.11 2.21
CA PHE A 172 4.83 -19.16 0.90
C PHE A 172 3.93 -20.39 0.72
N LYS A 173 4.21 -21.50 1.41
CA LYS A 173 3.39 -22.71 1.41
C LYS A 173 2.01 -22.54 2.05
N PHE A 174 1.81 -21.51 2.87
CA PHE A 174 0.55 -21.28 3.58
C PHE A 174 -0.45 -20.45 2.77
N PHE A 175 -0.05 -19.82 1.67
CA PHE A 175 -0.95 -19.06 0.82
C PHE A 175 -1.85 -19.98 0.00
N LYS A 176 -3.17 -19.95 0.25
CA LYS A 176 -4.14 -20.83 -0.44
C LYS A 176 -5.07 -20.09 -1.40
N SER A 177 -5.54 -18.88 -1.03
CA SER A 177 -6.57 -18.13 -1.80
C SER A 177 -6.16 -16.69 -2.14
N VAL A 178 -4.84 -16.41 -2.22
CA VAL A 178 -4.31 -15.05 -2.32
C VAL A 178 -4.55 -14.45 -3.70
N ARG A 179 -5.14 -13.25 -3.74
CA ARG A 179 -5.38 -12.43 -4.93
C ARG A 179 -4.34 -11.32 -5.12
N LYS A 180 -3.79 -10.81 -4.02
CA LYS A 180 -2.74 -9.79 -4.01
C LYS A 180 -1.71 -10.09 -2.94
N LEU A 181 -0.44 -10.15 -3.32
CA LEU A 181 0.69 -10.33 -2.42
C LEU A 181 1.74 -9.22 -2.65
N ILE A 182 2.07 -8.47 -1.59
CA ILE A 182 3.12 -7.46 -1.62
C ILE A 182 4.12 -7.76 -0.51
N SER A 183 5.34 -8.14 -0.85
CA SER A 183 6.47 -8.03 0.08
C SER A 183 7.02 -6.60 0.05
N THR A 184 7.23 -6.03 1.23
CA THR A 184 7.83 -4.68 1.40
C THR A 184 9.25 -4.73 1.95
N GLN A 185 9.75 -5.90 2.33
CA GLN A 185 11.16 -6.10 2.66
C GLN A 185 11.92 -6.66 1.46
N TYR A 186 13.20 -6.29 1.37
CA TYR A 186 14.16 -6.92 0.49
C TYR A 186 14.64 -8.22 1.12
N SER A 187 14.49 -9.34 0.43
CA SER A 187 14.81 -10.65 1.00
C SER A 187 15.07 -11.67 -0.10
N LYS A 188 16.31 -12.16 -0.18
CA LYS A 188 16.77 -13.11 -1.19
C LYS A 188 16.26 -14.53 -0.91
N HIS A 189 15.02 -14.80 -1.30
CA HIS A 189 14.35 -16.08 -1.05
C HIS A 189 14.61 -17.15 -2.11
N GLY A 190 14.95 -16.75 -3.34
CA GLY A 190 15.12 -17.66 -4.48
C GLY A 190 13.81 -18.13 -5.10
N ASP A 191 13.91 -18.84 -6.22
CA ASP A 191 12.78 -19.37 -7.00
C ASP A 191 11.87 -20.33 -6.22
N ASP A 192 12.44 -21.08 -5.27
CA ASP A 192 11.71 -22.06 -4.45
C ASP A 192 10.52 -21.45 -3.70
N CYS A 193 10.62 -20.19 -3.26
CA CYS A 193 9.49 -19.56 -2.56
C CYS A 193 8.29 -19.34 -3.50
N ILE A 194 8.54 -19.02 -4.77
CA ILE A 194 7.50 -18.82 -5.78
C ILE A 194 6.88 -20.15 -6.18
N LYS A 195 7.72 -21.17 -6.39
CA LYS A 195 7.25 -22.55 -6.61
C LYS A 195 6.34 -23.00 -5.48
N ASN A 196 6.79 -22.87 -4.23
CA ASN A 196 5.99 -23.22 -3.06
C ASN A 196 4.67 -22.45 -2.98
N LEU A 197 4.64 -21.17 -3.35
CA LEU A 197 3.38 -20.40 -3.40
C LEU A 197 2.42 -20.99 -4.42
N TYR A 198 2.85 -21.19 -5.67
CA TYR A 198 1.95 -21.64 -6.73
C TYR A 198 1.53 -23.12 -6.61
N GLU A 199 2.36 -23.98 -6.03
CA GLU A 199 1.99 -25.35 -5.69
C GLU A 199 0.95 -25.43 -4.57
N ASN A 200 0.84 -24.39 -3.74
CA ASN A 200 -0.06 -24.38 -2.60
C ASN A 200 -1.36 -23.60 -2.82
N LEU A 201 -1.45 -22.75 -3.84
CA LEU A 201 -2.71 -22.06 -4.20
C LEU A 201 -3.78 -23.08 -4.61
N TYR A 202 -5.01 -22.90 -4.12
CA TYR A 202 -6.17 -23.70 -4.56
C TYR A 202 -6.50 -23.46 -6.04
N ASP A 203 -6.30 -22.22 -6.48
CA ASP A 203 -6.43 -21.81 -7.88
C ASP A 203 -5.24 -20.92 -8.22
N GLN A 204 -4.34 -21.39 -9.09
CA GLN A 204 -3.17 -20.62 -9.52
C GLN A 204 -3.53 -19.34 -10.28
N SER A 205 -4.75 -19.26 -10.83
CA SER A 205 -5.25 -18.06 -11.48
C SER A 205 -5.78 -17.03 -10.49
N SER A 206 -5.94 -17.38 -9.20
CA SER A 206 -6.51 -16.47 -8.20
C SER A 206 -5.61 -15.25 -7.92
N LEU A 207 -4.29 -15.42 -7.96
CA LEU A 207 -3.33 -14.34 -7.76
C LEU A 207 -3.32 -13.42 -8.98
N LYS A 208 -3.62 -12.14 -8.78
CA LYS A 208 -3.69 -11.11 -9.83
C LYS A 208 -2.65 -10.00 -9.65
N HIS A 209 -2.15 -9.79 -8.43
CA HIS A 209 -1.20 -8.73 -8.13
C HIS A 209 -0.05 -9.27 -7.27
N LEU A 210 1.17 -9.12 -7.73
CA LEU A 210 2.37 -9.59 -7.03
C LEU A 210 3.43 -8.48 -6.97
N SER A 211 4.03 -8.27 -5.80
CA SER A 211 5.20 -7.42 -5.60
C SER A 211 6.22 -8.15 -4.73
N ILE A 212 7.36 -8.52 -5.29
CA ILE A 212 8.41 -9.33 -4.65
C ILE A 212 9.80 -8.78 -5.01
N ARG A 213 10.12 -7.62 -4.42
CA ARG A 213 11.34 -6.87 -4.74
C ARG A 213 12.58 -7.46 -4.08
N ASN A 214 13.68 -7.62 -4.84
CA ASN A 214 14.94 -8.23 -4.40
C ASN A 214 14.72 -9.61 -3.77
N PHE A 215 14.04 -10.49 -4.50
CA PHE A 215 13.74 -11.86 -4.08
C PHE A 215 14.78 -12.88 -4.53
N ASP A 216 15.75 -12.47 -5.34
CA ASP A 216 16.71 -13.35 -6.00
C ASP A 216 16.05 -14.43 -6.87
N ILE A 217 14.92 -14.07 -7.51
CA ILE A 217 14.23 -14.95 -8.45
C ILE A 217 14.84 -14.87 -9.85
N SER A 218 14.69 -15.92 -10.64
CA SER A 218 15.12 -16.03 -12.03
C SER A 218 13.95 -16.26 -12.97
N ASP A 219 14.24 -16.52 -14.25
CA ASP A 219 13.24 -16.85 -15.27
C ASP A 219 12.37 -18.07 -14.92
N GLU A 220 12.84 -18.95 -14.02
CA GLU A 220 12.06 -20.07 -13.50
C GLU A 220 10.78 -19.59 -12.80
N SER A 221 10.89 -18.63 -11.88
CA SER A 221 9.74 -18.03 -11.21
C SER A 221 8.78 -17.35 -12.18
N MET A 222 9.31 -16.73 -13.23
CA MET A 222 8.51 -15.98 -14.20
C MET A 222 7.51 -16.88 -14.95
N SER A 223 7.81 -18.17 -15.10
CA SER A 223 6.93 -19.16 -15.72
C SER A 223 5.60 -19.33 -15.00
N TYR A 224 5.51 -18.99 -13.70
CA TYR A 224 4.29 -19.09 -12.90
C TYR A 224 3.36 -17.87 -13.06
N PHE A 225 3.84 -16.75 -13.59
CA PHE A 225 3.16 -15.45 -13.52
C PHE A 225 2.12 -15.20 -14.64
N LYS A 226 1.67 -16.25 -15.33
CA LYS A 226 0.82 -16.18 -16.54
C LYS A 226 -0.55 -15.50 -16.34
N HIS A 227 -1.09 -15.52 -15.12
CA HIS A 227 -2.42 -14.99 -14.79
C HIS A 227 -2.41 -13.64 -14.08
N LEU A 228 -1.23 -13.10 -13.78
CA LEU A 228 -1.09 -11.81 -13.12
C LEU A 228 -1.58 -10.67 -14.02
N LYS A 229 -2.11 -9.62 -13.40
CA LYS A 229 -2.44 -8.33 -14.02
C LYS A 229 -1.48 -7.23 -13.62
N THR A 230 -0.87 -7.33 -12.44
CA THR A 230 0.14 -6.40 -11.93
C THR A 230 1.32 -7.16 -11.35
N LEU A 231 2.53 -6.77 -11.76
CA LEU A 231 3.76 -7.37 -11.29
C LEU A 231 4.78 -6.29 -10.91
N ASN A 232 5.38 -6.41 -9.73
CA ASN A 232 6.59 -5.68 -9.37
C ASN A 232 7.65 -6.71 -8.94
N ILE A 233 8.75 -6.75 -9.69
CA ILE A 233 9.91 -7.60 -9.41
C ILE A 233 11.19 -6.76 -9.36
N ASP A 234 11.10 -5.49 -8.94
CA ASP A 234 12.26 -4.61 -8.88
C ASP A 234 13.43 -5.28 -8.13
N ASP A 235 14.66 -4.97 -8.54
CA ASP A 235 15.90 -5.48 -7.95
C ASP A 235 16.10 -7.01 -8.07
N ASN A 236 15.41 -7.69 -8.99
CA ASN A 236 15.68 -9.11 -9.29
C ASN A 236 16.59 -9.25 -10.51
N SER A 237 17.90 -9.15 -10.28
CA SER A 237 18.91 -9.16 -11.34
C SER A 237 19.05 -10.48 -12.10
N ARG A 238 18.52 -11.60 -11.58
CA ARG A 238 18.59 -12.92 -12.25
C ARG A 238 17.49 -13.15 -13.29
N VAL A 239 16.52 -12.23 -13.41
CA VAL A 239 15.50 -12.26 -14.46
C VAL A 239 16.08 -11.66 -15.74
N THR A 240 15.87 -12.33 -16.86
CA THR A 240 16.34 -11.91 -18.20
C THR A 240 15.17 -11.64 -19.13
N ASP A 241 15.45 -11.24 -20.37
CA ASP A 241 14.43 -11.05 -21.40
C ASP A 241 13.55 -12.31 -21.61
N GLN A 242 14.11 -13.50 -21.42
CA GLN A 242 13.38 -14.76 -21.58
C GLN A 242 12.28 -14.93 -20.53
N GLY A 243 12.48 -14.44 -19.31
CA GLY A 243 11.46 -14.46 -18.25
C GLY A 243 10.24 -13.59 -18.56
N ILE A 244 10.41 -12.51 -19.33
CA ILE A 244 9.32 -11.56 -19.65
C ILE A 244 8.39 -12.07 -20.75
N LYS A 245 8.88 -12.94 -21.64
CA LYS A 245 8.16 -13.43 -22.83
C LYS A 245 6.75 -13.98 -22.58
N ASN A 246 6.50 -14.55 -21.40
CA ASN A 246 5.24 -15.22 -21.06
C ASN A 246 4.22 -14.34 -20.30
N LEU A 247 4.50 -13.04 -20.13
CA LEU A 247 3.67 -12.11 -19.34
C LEU A 247 2.49 -11.49 -20.12
N GLN A 248 1.75 -12.30 -20.87
CA GLN A 248 0.71 -11.85 -21.83
C GLN A 248 -0.45 -11.04 -21.21
N ASN A 249 -0.74 -11.28 -19.92
CA ASN A 249 -1.89 -10.69 -19.21
C ASN A 249 -1.56 -9.45 -18.39
N ILE A 250 -0.28 -9.08 -18.28
CA ILE A 250 0.16 -7.97 -17.44
C ILE A 250 -0.30 -6.64 -18.05
N THR A 251 -0.85 -5.77 -17.21
CA THR A 251 -1.28 -4.41 -17.59
C THR A 251 -0.48 -3.33 -16.86
N LYS A 252 0.19 -3.71 -15.77
CA LYS A 252 1.04 -2.85 -14.95
C LYS A 252 2.28 -3.62 -14.51
N ILE A 253 3.47 -3.14 -14.85
CA ILE A 253 4.72 -3.81 -14.54
C ILE A 253 5.78 -2.86 -14.00
N SER A 254 6.58 -3.35 -13.05
CA SER A 254 7.76 -2.68 -12.52
C SER A 254 8.94 -3.66 -12.54
N LEU A 255 9.98 -3.27 -13.28
CA LEU A 255 11.20 -4.02 -13.55
C LEU A 255 12.43 -3.21 -13.13
N SER A 256 12.28 -2.26 -12.21
CA SER A 256 13.34 -1.32 -11.87
C SER A 256 14.58 -2.09 -11.39
N ASN A 257 15.75 -1.72 -11.91
CA ASN A 257 17.04 -2.32 -11.54
C ASN A 257 17.14 -3.84 -11.81
N CYS A 258 16.33 -4.40 -12.73
CA CYS A 258 16.51 -5.76 -13.26
C CYS A 258 17.53 -5.74 -14.41
N VAL A 259 18.80 -5.55 -14.08
CA VAL A 259 19.88 -5.19 -15.04
C VAL A 259 20.13 -6.16 -16.21
N ASN A 260 19.57 -7.35 -16.20
CA ASN A 260 19.71 -8.35 -17.29
C ASN A 260 18.52 -8.35 -18.27
N ILE A 261 17.62 -7.37 -18.17
CA ILE A 261 16.49 -7.15 -19.09
C ILE A 261 16.85 -6.03 -20.07
N HIS A 262 16.79 -6.32 -21.37
CA HIS A 262 17.18 -5.41 -22.46
C HIS A 262 16.01 -5.11 -23.40
N ASP A 263 16.30 -4.53 -24.55
CA ASP A 263 15.31 -4.05 -25.53
C ASP A 263 14.32 -5.13 -26.00
N GLU A 264 14.79 -6.38 -26.16
CA GLU A 264 14.00 -7.47 -26.75
C GLU A 264 12.72 -7.76 -25.96
N SER A 265 12.77 -7.68 -24.64
CA SER A 265 11.60 -8.01 -23.80
C SER A 265 10.48 -6.97 -23.87
N MET A 266 10.79 -5.73 -24.24
CA MET A 266 9.81 -4.64 -24.24
C MET A 266 8.67 -4.89 -25.23
N GLN A 267 8.92 -5.64 -26.32
CA GLN A 267 7.88 -6.02 -27.28
C GLN A 267 6.76 -6.88 -26.67
N TYR A 268 7.05 -7.60 -25.58
CA TYR A 268 6.07 -8.44 -24.87
C TYR A 268 5.23 -7.65 -23.85
N LEU A 269 5.51 -6.36 -23.65
CA LEU A 269 4.79 -5.48 -22.74
C LEU A 269 3.73 -4.62 -23.45
N SER A 270 3.33 -4.98 -24.67
CA SER A 270 2.38 -4.21 -25.50
C SER A 270 1.01 -3.97 -24.86
N ASN A 271 0.57 -4.84 -23.95
CA ASN A 271 -0.68 -4.70 -23.18
C ASN A 271 -0.53 -3.84 -21.90
N CYS A 272 0.68 -3.39 -21.59
CA CYS A 272 0.95 -2.60 -20.39
C CYS A 272 0.60 -1.13 -20.59
N HIS A 273 -0.19 -0.60 -19.66
CA HIS A 273 -0.53 0.83 -19.61
C HIS A 273 0.33 1.56 -18.58
N THR A 274 0.96 0.83 -17.65
CA THR A 274 1.88 1.38 -16.65
C THR A 274 3.16 0.55 -16.62
N VAL A 275 4.29 1.18 -16.93
CA VAL A 275 5.58 0.51 -17.05
C VAL A 275 6.63 1.29 -16.27
N ASN A 276 7.38 0.60 -15.42
CA ASN A 276 8.58 1.13 -14.77
C ASN A 276 9.80 0.30 -15.18
N VAL A 277 10.73 0.95 -15.89
CA VAL A 277 11.97 0.38 -16.44
C VAL A 277 13.20 1.18 -15.98
N TYR A 278 13.07 1.86 -14.83
CA TYR A 278 14.15 2.64 -14.23
C TYR A 278 15.40 1.77 -14.00
N TYR A 279 16.59 2.27 -14.35
CA TYR A 279 17.87 1.54 -14.32
C TYR A 279 17.95 0.27 -15.21
N LEU A 280 17.06 0.08 -16.19
CA LEU A 280 17.26 -0.95 -17.21
C LEU A 280 18.23 -0.48 -18.31
N PRO A 281 19.07 -1.38 -18.86
CA PRO A 281 19.95 -1.10 -20.00
C PRO A 281 19.19 -1.03 -21.34
N LEU A 282 18.16 -0.17 -21.42
CA LEU A 282 17.38 0.02 -22.65
C LEU A 282 17.99 1.07 -23.56
N THR A 283 18.05 0.78 -24.86
CA THR A 283 18.31 1.78 -25.89
C THR A 283 17.01 2.40 -26.39
N VAL A 284 17.11 3.35 -27.33
CA VAL A 284 15.94 3.90 -28.03
C VAL A 284 15.06 2.80 -28.61
N VAL A 285 15.64 1.68 -29.07
CA VAL A 285 14.91 0.54 -29.63
C VAL A 285 13.93 -0.03 -28.61
N GLY A 286 14.36 -0.31 -27.38
CA GLY A 286 13.48 -0.83 -26.33
C GLY A 286 12.30 0.10 -26.04
N TYR A 287 12.54 1.41 -26.04
CA TYR A 287 11.48 2.41 -25.83
C TYR A 287 10.47 2.50 -26.98
N THR A 288 10.85 2.19 -28.23
CA THR A 288 9.88 2.17 -29.35
C THR A 288 8.75 1.15 -29.12
N HIS A 289 9.07 0.02 -28.46
CA HIS A 289 8.09 -1.00 -28.09
C HIS A 289 7.14 -0.56 -26.97
N LEU A 290 7.46 0.52 -26.25
CA LEU A 290 6.66 1.08 -25.17
C LEU A 290 5.81 2.29 -25.62
N SER A 291 5.68 2.56 -26.92
CA SER A 291 4.96 3.72 -27.48
C SER A 291 3.51 3.88 -27.00
N ASN A 292 2.82 2.78 -26.67
CA ASN A 292 1.42 2.77 -26.24
C ASN A 292 1.20 2.99 -24.74
N VAL A 293 2.24 3.08 -23.92
CA VAL A 293 2.09 3.20 -22.47
C VAL A 293 1.45 4.54 -22.08
N GLN A 294 0.64 4.52 -21.01
CA GLN A 294 0.00 5.72 -20.47
C GLN A 294 0.80 6.30 -19.30
N ASN A 295 1.44 5.45 -18.50
CA ASN A 295 2.25 5.85 -17.36
C ASN A 295 3.62 5.21 -17.48
N LEU A 296 4.67 6.03 -17.53
CA LEU A 296 6.04 5.58 -17.73
C LEU A 296 6.95 6.11 -16.61
N ILE A 297 7.76 5.22 -16.03
CA ILE A 297 8.83 5.57 -15.09
C ILE A 297 10.15 5.10 -15.71
N VAL A 298 11.04 6.06 -15.95
CA VAL A 298 12.32 5.86 -16.66
C VAL A 298 13.43 6.66 -16.00
N GLY A 299 14.67 6.25 -16.25
CA GLY A 299 15.85 6.95 -15.77
C GLY A 299 16.95 6.00 -15.33
N GLY A 300 17.90 6.56 -14.56
CA GLY A 300 19.14 5.87 -14.21
C GLY A 300 20.25 6.09 -15.23
N SER A 301 21.42 5.51 -14.96
CA SER A 301 22.65 5.74 -15.73
C SER A 301 22.56 5.29 -17.20
N ASN A 302 21.66 4.36 -17.50
CA ASN A 302 21.50 3.78 -18.83
C ASN A 302 20.45 4.49 -19.69
N PHE A 303 19.74 5.49 -19.15
CA PHE A 303 18.74 6.24 -19.90
C PHE A 303 19.40 7.02 -21.06
N PRO A 304 18.82 7.05 -22.28
CA PRO A 304 19.39 7.73 -23.45
C PRO A 304 19.27 9.27 -23.33
N ASN A 305 20.02 9.84 -22.39
CA ASN A 305 19.95 11.24 -21.94
C ASN A 305 20.15 12.30 -23.06
N ASN A 306 20.73 11.91 -24.19
CA ASN A 306 21.09 12.82 -25.29
C ASN A 306 20.35 12.53 -26.59
N THR A 307 19.31 11.69 -26.57
CA THR A 307 18.54 11.33 -27.77
C THR A 307 17.09 11.74 -27.58
N PRO A 308 16.46 12.45 -28.53
CA PRO A 308 15.02 12.72 -28.49
C PRO A 308 14.24 11.40 -28.44
N LEU A 309 13.44 11.22 -27.40
CA LEU A 309 12.73 9.97 -27.12
C LEU A 309 11.23 10.17 -26.96
N PHE A 310 10.79 11.28 -26.39
CA PHE A 310 9.39 11.40 -25.96
C PHE A 310 8.39 11.57 -27.09
N HIS A 311 8.87 11.89 -28.30
CA HIS A 311 8.07 11.86 -29.53
C HIS A 311 7.52 10.46 -29.86
N LEU A 312 8.10 9.38 -29.31
CA LEU A 312 7.69 8.01 -29.56
C LEU A 312 6.43 7.59 -28.79
N PHE A 313 6.06 8.30 -27.72
CA PHE A 313 4.95 7.90 -26.85
C PHE A 313 3.67 8.67 -27.19
N THR A 314 2.76 8.04 -27.92
CA THR A 314 1.55 8.70 -28.44
C THR A 314 0.42 8.78 -27.42
N ASN A 315 0.44 7.91 -26.40
CA ASN A 315 -0.64 7.79 -25.40
C ASN A 315 -0.19 8.18 -23.98
N LEU A 316 1.01 8.75 -23.84
CA LEU A 316 1.61 9.03 -22.54
C LEU A 316 0.84 10.13 -21.81
N GLN A 317 0.43 9.84 -20.58
CA GLN A 317 -0.32 10.74 -19.72
C GLN A 317 0.50 11.13 -18.48
N GLN A 318 1.25 10.19 -17.93
CA GLN A 318 2.08 10.43 -16.75
C GLN A 318 3.51 9.95 -16.98
N LEU A 319 4.47 10.78 -16.59
CA LEU A 319 5.88 10.49 -16.76
C LEU A 319 6.66 10.77 -15.47
N ASP A 320 7.49 9.82 -15.07
CA ASP A 320 8.51 10.02 -14.03
C ASP A 320 9.88 9.87 -14.66
N ILE A 321 10.61 10.98 -14.72
CA ILE A 321 11.95 11.14 -15.28
C ILE A 321 12.91 11.69 -14.23
N ARG A 322 12.62 11.51 -12.94
CA ARG A 322 13.54 11.95 -11.88
C ARG A 322 14.91 11.32 -12.10
N ASN A 323 15.95 12.12 -11.94
CA ASN A 323 17.35 11.73 -12.19
C ASN A 323 17.65 11.34 -13.65
N CYS A 324 16.84 11.79 -14.61
CA CYS A 324 17.22 11.80 -16.03
C CYS A 324 17.87 13.14 -16.37
N VAL A 325 18.58 13.16 -17.50
CA VAL A 325 18.85 14.38 -18.27
C VAL A 325 18.00 14.28 -19.54
N VAL A 326 17.15 15.28 -19.76
CA VAL A 326 16.24 15.28 -20.92
C VAL A 326 16.84 16.10 -22.03
N HIS A 327 16.79 15.57 -23.25
CA HIS A 327 17.22 16.31 -24.42
C HIS A 327 16.32 17.54 -24.66
N LYS A 328 16.86 18.69 -25.07
CA LYS A 328 16.07 19.94 -25.21
C LYS A 328 14.83 19.81 -26.13
N ASN A 329 14.93 19.00 -27.19
CA ASN A 329 13.82 18.80 -28.14
C ASN A 329 12.66 18.00 -27.54
N ASP A 330 12.92 17.25 -26.48
CA ASP A 330 11.94 16.39 -25.83
C ASP A 330 10.96 17.19 -24.98
N VAL A 331 11.38 18.35 -24.46
CA VAL A 331 10.55 19.28 -23.65
C VAL A 331 9.27 19.66 -24.39
N PHE A 332 9.32 19.80 -25.72
CA PHE A 332 8.14 20.12 -26.52
C PHE A 332 7.04 19.05 -26.41
N TYR A 333 7.40 17.77 -26.32
CA TYR A 333 6.44 16.66 -26.23
C TYR A 333 5.89 16.49 -24.82
N LEU A 334 6.64 16.89 -23.80
CA LEU A 334 6.22 16.80 -22.39
C LEU A 334 5.00 17.66 -22.05
N LYS A 335 4.68 18.69 -22.86
CA LYS A 335 3.53 19.58 -22.64
C LYS A 335 2.17 18.88 -22.79
N TYR A 336 2.12 17.72 -23.46
CA TYR A 336 0.90 16.95 -23.67
C TYR A 336 0.58 16.00 -22.51
N LEU A 337 1.44 15.96 -21.48
CA LEU A 337 1.24 15.14 -20.30
C LEU A 337 0.20 15.75 -19.36
N ASN A 338 -0.56 14.89 -18.70
CA ASN A 338 -1.39 15.31 -17.56
C ASN A 338 -0.51 15.60 -16.34
N ARG A 339 0.55 14.83 -16.16
CA ARG A 339 1.38 14.86 -14.95
C ARG A 339 2.82 14.46 -15.19
N ILE A 340 3.76 15.15 -14.56
CA ILE A 340 5.19 14.84 -14.64
C ILE A 340 5.90 14.92 -13.28
N LYS A 341 6.86 14.02 -13.06
CA LYS A 341 7.85 14.08 -11.98
C LYS A 341 9.24 14.25 -12.59
N CYS A 342 9.88 15.38 -12.34
CA CYS A 342 11.13 15.77 -13.03
C CYS A 342 12.13 16.51 -12.14
N ASN A 343 12.17 16.21 -10.84
CA ASN A 343 13.06 16.88 -9.88
C ASN A 343 14.52 16.90 -10.35
N ASN A 344 15.11 18.10 -10.36
CA ASN A 344 16.50 18.36 -10.79
C ASN A 344 16.84 17.94 -12.23
N THR A 345 15.84 17.56 -13.03
CA THR A 345 16.01 17.09 -14.41
C THR A 345 15.76 18.20 -15.43
N LEU A 346 14.70 18.99 -15.24
CA LEU A 346 14.35 20.08 -16.14
C LEU A 346 14.80 21.43 -15.57
N PRO A 347 15.40 22.33 -16.37
CA PRO A 347 15.59 23.73 -16.03
C PRO A 347 14.29 24.42 -15.59
N HIS A 348 14.41 25.47 -14.78
CA HIS A 348 13.23 26.21 -14.28
C HIS A 348 12.34 26.74 -15.41
N ASN A 349 12.93 27.23 -16.50
CA ASN A 349 12.18 27.74 -17.65
C ASN A 349 11.34 26.64 -18.32
N ASP A 350 11.87 25.42 -18.44
CA ASP A 350 11.15 24.30 -19.03
C ASP A 350 10.03 23.84 -18.09
N GLN A 351 10.25 23.83 -16.77
CA GLN A 351 9.19 23.55 -15.81
C GLN A 351 8.06 24.59 -15.88
N MET A 352 8.40 25.89 -15.99
CA MET A 352 7.41 26.96 -16.18
C MET A 352 6.64 26.80 -17.49
N TYR A 353 7.33 26.46 -18.59
CA TYR A 353 6.68 26.15 -19.86
C TYR A 353 5.64 25.03 -19.71
N LEU A 354 5.97 23.93 -19.03
CA LEU A 354 5.03 22.83 -18.79
C LEU A 354 3.83 23.26 -17.92
N LEU A 355 4.07 24.02 -16.85
CA LEU A 355 2.99 24.55 -16.00
C LEU A 355 2.02 25.44 -16.80
N THR A 356 2.54 26.32 -17.66
CA THR A 356 1.68 27.18 -18.51
C THR A 356 0.87 26.40 -19.53
N ASN A 357 1.29 25.17 -19.88
CA ASN A 357 0.52 24.26 -20.73
C ASN A 357 -0.41 23.33 -19.92
N GLY A 358 -0.54 23.53 -18.60
CA GLY A 358 -1.48 22.77 -17.76
C GLY A 358 -0.96 21.44 -17.22
N VAL A 359 0.34 21.15 -17.35
CA VAL A 359 0.94 19.92 -16.82
C VAL A 359 1.08 20.00 -15.29
N ASP A 360 0.57 19.00 -14.56
CA ASP A 360 0.80 18.89 -13.10
C ASP A 360 2.23 18.43 -12.80
N ILE A 361 3.04 19.29 -12.16
CA ILE A 361 4.40 18.97 -11.71
C ILE A 361 4.40 18.67 -10.21
N VAL A 362 4.54 17.38 -9.87
CA VAL A 362 4.31 16.87 -8.49
C VAL A 362 5.29 17.41 -7.44
N ASP A 363 6.47 17.83 -7.88
CA ASP A 363 7.56 18.22 -6.99
C ASP A 363 8.13 19.61 -7.32
N PHE A 364 7.35 20.47 -7.98
CA PHE A 364 7.79 21.82 -8.32
C PHE A 364 8.11 22.63 -7.06
N ARG A 365 9.39 22.97 -6.88
CA ARG A 365 9.83 23.96 -5.90
C ARG A 365 10.01 25.28 -6.65
N PRO A 366 9.09 26.26 -6.53
CA PRO A 366 9.38 27.59 -7.03
C PRO A 366 10.66 28.06 -6.35
N ARG A 367 11.70 28.38 -7.13
CA ARG A 367 12.81 29.17 -6.61
C ARG A 367 12.20 30.53 -6.27
N PHE A 368 11.76 30.70 -5.02
CA PHE A 368 11.64 32.05 -4.49
C PHE A 368 13.03 32.66 -4.59
N PHE A 369 13.16 33.66 -5.44
CA PHE A 369 14.26 34.60 -5.35
C PHE A 369 14.26 35.13 -3.92
N SER A 370 15.18 34.67 -3.08
CA SER A 370 15.66 35.49 -1.96
C SER A 370 16.54 36.58 -2.57
N HIS A 371 15.92 37.55 -3.25
CA HIS A 371 16.50 38.88 -3.35
C HIS A 371 16.12 39.60 -2.06
N TYR A 372 17.13 40.08 -1.34
CA TYR A 372 17.10 41.12 -0.31
C TYR A 372 15.77 41.87 -0.15
N VAL A 373 15.18 41.82 1.06
CA VAL A 373 15.07 42.94 2.03
C VAL A 373 14.99 42.34 3.43
#